data_AF-A0A430LKH4-F1
#
_entry.id   AF-A0A430LKH4-F1
#
_cell.length_a   1.000
_cell.length_b   1.000
_cell.length_c   1.000
_cell.angle_alpha   90.00
_cell.angle_beta   90.00
_cell.angle_gamma   90.00
#
_symmetry.space_group_name_H-M   'P 1'
#
loop_
_entity.id
_entity.type
_entity.pdbx_description
1 polymer ?
#
loop_
_entity_poly.entity_id
_entity_poly.type
_entity_poly.pdbx_seq_one_letter_code
_entity_poly.pdbx_strand_id
1 'polypeptide(L)'
;MPLVLEFLTQVRNFVRAQDGDKLRAWLQVEPGSPQQYHNLAGELRSQFRQQGLDNVIERSLPQDDDVPDGQATVWPGFIAFMKDYLAFWRDVDYDDLLGAHQLLSGLVNSCATAFAHPTYGAMLLKTSMSLSETLARLTMSLNRRPELTRRLRALDEDKTIAESSAEIIQKIFTTCLTDRSSGRYAKPEGKKVGVYMFANLVLKLLFACRRTHLAKMIFVNISTISPPLSLYPAAQRVTFLYYLGRFNFSNNHYLRASLCLQEAYLQTPPQLVSHRTNILTYLIPCNILLGRFPSQILLQRQECQTLAPVFLPLCQAIRSGNFVHFQHHLAAHETWLFEKGLLLTLSNRLRPLLWRSLSRKTFILTYVPPTDASSRKAATLDLADLHTVAVYLQRRLEGWLPSGPNTLGRPQHVNPLLMKALSNNAHSTEASTLAPPPGGPKSLRPNEGMVWGNADVTPEDVEMMVATLVQQGLMHGFIAHGQGRFAIIGAKAKGSPVLAGWPNVWQTIQDRRYEEDFDPEEVPGWVKE
;
A
#
# COMPACT_ATOMS: atom_id res chain seq x y z
N MET A 1 45.79 -17.78 23.94
CA MET A 1 46.01 -16.64 23.02
C MET A 1 44.94 -15.59 23.28
N PRO A 2 45.18 -14.29 23.00
CA PRO A 2 44.13 -13.27 23.09
C PRO A 2 42.93 -13.69 22.21
N LEU A 3 41.69 -13.61 22.73
CA LEU A 3 40.49 -14.03 21.99
C LEU A 3 40.34 -13.22 20.71
N VAL A 4 40.73 -11.95 20.73
CA VAL A 4 40.72 -11.07 19.53
C VAL A 4 41.62 -11.62 18.43
N LEU A 5 42.81 -12.13 18.76
CA LEU A 5 43.76 -12.65 17.79
C LEU A 5 43.29 -13.98 17.20
N GLU A 6 42.74 -14.86 18.02
CA GLU A 6 42.12 -16.11 17.57
C GLU A 6 40.94 -15.83 16.64
N PHE A 7 40.08 -14.88 17.02
CA PHE A 7 38.94 -14.45 16.20
C PHE A 7 39.37 -13.94 14.83
N LEU A 8 40.33 -13.01 14.78
CA LEU A 8 40.84 -12.44 13.53
C LEU A 8 41.56 -13.47 12.66
N THR A 9 42.27 -14.43 13.28
CA THR A 9 42.93 -15.53 12.56
C THR A 9 41.91 -16.41 11.86
N GLN A 10 40.80 -16.75 12.53
CA GLN A 10 39.72 -17.52 11.89
C GLN A 10 39.04 -16.75 10.76
N VAL A 11 38.81 -15.45 10.94
CA VAL A 11 38.30 -14.58 9.86
C VAL A 11 39.24 -14.60 8.65
N ARG A 12 40.56 -14.47 8.87
CA ARG A 12 41.56 -14.58 7.78
C ARG A 12 41.47 -15.92 7.06
N ASN A 13 41.33 -17.03 7.80
CA ASN A 13 41.21 -18.35 7.22
C ASN A 13 39.97 -18.49 6.33
N PHE A 14 38.83 -17.96 6.77
CA PHE A 14 37.61 -17.95 5.95
C PHE A 14 37.76 -17.07 4.71
N VAL A 15 38.43 -15.92 4.83
CA VAL A 15 38.71 -15.05 3.67
C VAL A 15 39.60 -15.78 2.67
N ARG A 16 40.72 -16.37 3.12
CA ARG A 16 41.61 -17.15 2.24
C ARG A 16 40.91 -18.30 1.55
N ALA A 17 40.01 -18.99 2.24
CA ALA A 17 39.21 -20.08 1.68
C ALA A 17 38.03 -19.62 0.80
N GLN A 18 37.80 -18.31 0.67
CA GLN A 18 36.63 -17.73 -0.02
C GLN A 18 35.27 -18.22 0.53
N ASP A 19 35.24 -18.59 1.82
CA ASP A 19 34.08 -19.22 2.45
C ASP A 19 33.15 -18.18 3.06
N GLY A 20 32.31 -17.57 2.21
CA GLY A 20 31.32 -16.57 2.62
C GLY A 20 30.26 -17.10 3.61
N ASP A 21 30.02 -18.40 3.63
CA ASP A 21 29.02 -19.04 4.49
C ASP A 21 29.49 -19.13 5.92
N LYS A 22 30.74 -19.60 6.12
CA LYS A 22 31.38 -19.57 7.43
C LYS A 22 31.64 -18.15 7.89
N LEU A 23 32.02 -17.25 6.99
CA LEU A 23 32.20 -15.84 7.33
C LEU A 23 30.90 -15.21 7.86
N ARG A 24 29.77 -15.45 7.19
CA ARG A 24 28.45 -15.03 7.70
C ARG A 24 28.10 -15.67 9.04
N ALA A 25 28.40 -16.96 9.22
CA ALA A 25 28.12 -17.66 10.47
C ALA A 25 28.97 -17.16 11.64
N TRP A 26 30.19 -16.68 11.36
CA TRP A 26 31.15 -16.19 12.33
C TRP A 26 30.94 -14.71 12.69
N LEU A 27 30.45 -13.89 11.77
CA LEU A 27 30.21 -12.45 11.97
C LEU A 27 28.78 -12.18 12.48
N GLN A 28 28.50 -12.59 13.72
CA GLN A 28 27.20 -12.39 14.38
C GLN A 28 27.13 -11.03 15.11
N VAL A 29 25.94 -10.45 15.21
CA VAL A 29 25.71 -9.15 15.87
C VAL A 29 24.51 -9.13 16.82
N GLU A 30 23.84 -10.28 16.98
CA GLU A 30 22.60 -10.38 17.75
C GLU A 30 22.89 -10.51 19.25
N PRO A 31 22.00 -10.01 20.14
CA PRO A 31 22.19 -10.13 21.59
C PRO A 31 22.25 -11.59 22.05
N GLY A 32 21.54 -12.49 21.35
CA GLY A 32 21.54 -13.93 21.59
C GLY A 32 22.76 -14.68 21.02
N SER A 33 23.80 -13.97 20.58
CA SER A 33 25.03 -14.61 20.09
C SER A 33 25.72 -15.42 21.20
N PRO A 34 26.45 -16.49 20.87
CA PRO A 34 27.13 -17.34 21.85
C PRO A 34 28.03 -16.58 22.84
N GLN A 35 28.25 -17.15 24.02
CA GLN A 35 29.04 -16.54 25.11
C GLN A 35 30.45 -16.08 24.68
N GLN A 36 31.04 -16.73 23.68
CA GLN A 36 32.34 -16.34 23.12
C GLN A 36 32.39 -14.88 22.64
N TYR A 37 31.29 -14.34 22.10
CA TYR A 37 31.23 -12.95 21.62
C TYR A 37 31.15 -11.96 22.78
N HIS A 38 30.44 -12.32 23.85
CA HIS A 38 30.38 -11.51 25.07
C HIS A 38 31.73 -11.50 25.80
N ASN A 39 32.45 -12.63 25.80
CA ASN A 39 33.81 -12.70 26.32
C ASN A 39 34.79 -11.86 25.47
N LEU A 40 34.66 -11.92 24.13
CA LEU A 40 35.41 -11.07 23.20
C LEU A 40 35.16 -9.58 23.49
N ALA A 41 33.90 -9.18 23.69
CA ALA A 41 33.53 -7.82 24.07
C ALA A 41 34.18 -7.39 25.40
N GLY A 42 34.24 -8.28 26.39
CA GLY A 42 34.94 -8.06 27.66
C GLY A 42 36.45 -7.83 27.48
N GLU A 43 37.11 -8.62 26.63
CA GLU A 43 38.53 -8.42 26.27
C GLU A 43 38.73 -7.07 25.58
N LEU A 44 37.89 -6.73 24.61
CA LEU A 44 37.95 -5.44 23.90
C LEU A 44 37.79 -4.25 24.85
N ARG A 45 36.84 -4.31 25.79
CA ARG A 45 36.59 -3.26 26.80
C ARG A 45 37.67 -3.14 27.86
N SER A 46 38.47 -4.18 28.08
CA SER A 46 39.55 -4.16 29.08
C SER A 46 40.89 -3.74 28.47
N GLN A 47 41.22 -4.26 27.29
CA GLN A 47 42.55 -4.08 26.68
C GLN A 47 42.61 -2.95 25.63
N PHE A 48 41.48 -2.57 25.01
CA PHE A 48 41.46 -1.71 23.83
C PHE A 48 40.54 -0.48 23.97
N ARG A 49 40.52 0.14 25.16
CA ARG A 49 39.68 1.33 25.47
C ARG A 49 40.08 2.61 24.74
N GLN A 50 41.37 2.84 24.50
CA GLN A 50 41.86 4.12 23.97
C GLN A 50 42.57 3.99 22.63
N GLN A 51 43.55 3.09 22.47
CA GLN A 51 44.31 2.91 21.21
C GLN A 51 44.88 1.48 21.08
N GLY A 52 45.24 1.08 19.85
CA GLY A 52 45.99 -0.15 19.56
C GLY A 52 45.22 -1.27 18.85
N LEU A 53 43.89 -1.21 18.82
CA LEU A 53 43.05 -2.21 18.14
C LEU A 53 43.33 -2.24 16.63
N ASP A 54 43.43 -1.08 16.00
CA ASP A 54 43.71 -0.94 14.57
C ASP A 54 45.02 -1.63 14.16
N ASN A 55 46.09 -1.42 14.93
CA ASN A 55 47.39 -2.04 14.68
C ASN A 55 47.32 -3.57 14.81
N VAL A 56 46.53 -4.09 15.76
CA VAL A 56 46.32 -5.54 15.92
C VAL A 56 45.55 -6.11 14.74
N ILE A 57 44.51 -5.41 14.27
CA ILE A 57 43.71 -5.82 13.11
C ILE A 57 44.58 -5.85 11.86
N GLU A 58 45.33 -4.79 11.59
CA GLU A 58 46.19 -4.70 10.39
C GLU A 58 47.30 -5.75 10.40
N ARG A 59 47.89 -6.07 11.57
CA ARG A 59 48.86 -7.15 11.70
C ARG A 59 48.25 -8.54 11.53
N SER A 60 47.01 -8.74 11.98
CA SER A 60 46.33 -10.03 11.91
C SER A 60 45.69 -10.29 10.55
N LEU A 61 45.34 -9.22 9.84
CA LEU A 61 44.74 -9.22 8.50
C LEU A 61 45.67 -8.45 7.52
N PRO A 62 46.88 -8.97 7.22
CA PRO A 62 47.76 -8.34 6.25
C PRO A 62 47.21 -8.51 4.84
N GLN A 63 47.41 -7.48 4.01
CA GLN A 63 47.14 -7.55 2.57
C GLN A 63 48.33 -8.28 1.92
N ASP A 64 48.11 -9.52 1.54
CA ASP A 64 49.10 -10.31 0.82
C ASP A 64 48.99 -9.98 -0.69
N ASP A 65 50.08 -9.51 -1.32
CA ASP A 65 50.14 -9.21 -2.76
C ASP A 65 50.29 -10.48 -3.62
N ASP A 66 51.03 -11.47 -3.10
CA ASP A 66 51.27 -12.77 -3.76
C ASP A 66 50.31 -13.84 -3.20
N VAL A 67 49.05 -13.80 -3.67
CA VAL A 67 48.01 -14.74 -3.24
C VAL A 67 48.04 -15.99 -4.14
N PRO A 68 48.17 -17.22 -3.59
CA PRO A 68 48.11 -18.45 -4.38
C PRO A 68 46.78 -18.59 -5.15
N ASP A 69 46.81 -19.26 -6.31
CA ASP A 69 45.63 -19.52 -7.13
C ASP A 69 44.50 -20.15 -6.29
N GLY A 70 43.31 -19.54 -6.36
CA GLY A 70 42.12 -19.99 -5.63
C GLY A 70 42.01 -19.46 -4.18
N GLN A 71 43.01 -18.74 -3.66
CA GLN A 71 42.89 -18.04 -2.39
C GLN A 71 42.51 -16.57 -2.58
N ALA A 72 41.92 -15.96 -1.56
CA ALA A 72 41.69 -14.52 -1.51
C ALA A 72 42.51 -13.85 -0.39
N THR A 73 42.73 -12.56 -0.56
CA THR A 73 43.34 -11.69 0.45
C THR A 73 42.33 -10.70 1.00
N VAL A 74 42.61 -10.15 2.17
CA VAL A 74 41.83 -9.05 2.71
C VAL A 74 42.08 -7.77 1.91
N TRP A 75 41.12 -6.86 1.89
CA TRP A 75 41.23 -5.58 1.18
C TRP A 75 40.96 -4.41 2.14
N PRO A 76 41.36 -3.17 1.79
CA PRO A 76 41.21 -2.02 2.68
C PRO A 76 39.78 -1.83 3.22
N GLY A 77 38.78 -2.02 2.35
CA GLY A 77 37.37 -1.95 2.74
C GLY A 77 36.96 -3.02 3.75
N PHE A 78 37.48 -4.25 3.62
CA PHE A 78 37.23 -5.32 4.59
C PHE A 78 37.90 -5.03 5.93
N ILE A 79 39.11 -4.49 5.94
CA ILE A 79 39.81 -4.10 7.18
C ILE A 79 39.02 -3.02 7.91
N ALA A 80 38.54 -1.99 7.20
CA ALA A 80 37.67 -0.96 7.79
C ALA A 80 36.38 -1.55 8.38
N PHE A 81 35.73 -2.46 7.65
CA PHE A 81 34.56 -3.19 8.16
C PHE A 81 34.87 -4.01 9.43
N MET A 82 36.03 -4.67 9.49
CA MET A 82 36.45 -5.44 10.68
C MET A 82 36.76 -4.53 11.88
N LYS A 83 37.32 -3.33 11.65
CA LYS A 83 37.48 -2.30 12.69
C LYS A 83 36.14 -1.90 13.29
N ASP A 84 35.16 -1.59 12.44
CA ASP A 84 33.81 -1.24 12.88
C ASP A 84 33.09 -2.42 13.56
N TYR A 85 33.32 -3.66 13.12
CA TYR A 85 32.73 -4.84 13.73
C TYR A 85 33.22 -5.07 15.17
N LEU A 86 34.53 -4.91 15.39
CA LEU A 86 35.10 -5.02 16.74
C LEU A 86 34.72 -3.82 17.61
N ALA A 87 34.64 -2.61 17.04
CA ALA A 87 34.09 -1.44 17.74
C ALA A 87 32.63 -1.65 18.14
N PHE A 88 31.80 -2.22 17.26
CA PHE A 88 30.42 -2.60 17.57
C PHE A 88 30.36 -3.50 18.81
N TRP A 89 31.11 -4.61 18.84
CA TRP A 89 31.10 -5.51 20.00
C TRP A 89 31.68 -4.86 21.28
N ARG A 90 32.67 -3.98 21.14
CA ARG A 90 33.22 -3.23 22.27
C ARG A 90 32.19 -2.28 22.88
N ASP A 91 31.42 -1.57 22.05
CA ASP A 91 30.63 -0.42 22.49
C ASP A 91 29.12 -0.70 22.55
N VAL A 92 28.64 -1.82 22.00
CA VAL A 92 27.20 -2.14 21.98
C VAL A 92 26.66 -2.33 23.39
N ASP A 93 25.62 -1.54 23.69
CA ASP A 93 24.71 -1.73 24.80
C ASP A 93 23.34 -2.07 24.23
N TYR A 94 22.84 -3.27 24.52
CA TYR A 94 21.55 -3.74 24.01
C TYR A 94 20.35 -3.15 24.75
N ASP A 95 20.56 -2.51 25.91
CA ASP A 95 19.53 -1.78 26.62
C ASP A 95 19.32 -0.39 25.99
N ASP A 96 20.36 0.21 25.42
CA ASP A 96 20.26 1.39 24.55
C ASP A 96 20.03 1.01 23.07
N LEU A 97 18.76 0.80 22.73
CA LEU A 97 18.35 0.48 21.37
C LEU A 97 18.77 1.53 20.33
N LEU A 98 18.95 2.79 20.73
CA LEU A 98 19.30 3.87 19.82
C LEU A 98 20.81 3.88 19.54
N GLY A 99 21.64 3.79 20.58
CA GLY A 99 23.08 3.61 20.44
C GLY A 99 23.41 2.34 19.66
N ALA A 100 22.75 1.23 19.96
CA ALA A 100 22.89 -0.02 19.21
C ALA A 100 22.53 0.14 17.72
N HIS A 101 21.50 0.93 17.41
CA HIS A 101 21.11 1.23 16.02
C HIS A 101 22.15 2.08 15.29
N GLN A 102 22.72 3.10 15.95
CA GLN A 102 23.77 3.93 15.37
C GLN A 102 25.02 3.12 15.05
N LEU A 103 25.49 2.30 16.00
CA LEU A 103 26.64 1.41 15.81
C LEU A 103 26.38 0.40 14.70
N LEU A 104 25.20 -0.24 14.67
CA LEU A 104 24.84 -1.19 13.62
C LEU A 104 24.72 -0.51 12.25
N SER A 105 24.22 0.72 12.19
CA SER A 105 24.13 1.51 10.94
C SER A 105 25.53 1.81 10.40
N GLY A 106 26.47 2.22 11.26
CA GLY A 106 27.88 2.39 10.91
C GLY A 106 28.48 1.10 10.35
N LEU A 107 28.28 -0.02 11.05
CA LEU A 107 28.75 -1.33 10.64
C LEU A 107 28.18 -1.79 9.29
N VAL A 108 26.89 -1.59 9.04
CA VAL A 108 26.27 -1.93 7.74
C VAL A 108 26.82 -1.02 6.63
N ASN A 109 27.09 0.25 6.93
CA ASN A 109 27.66 1.19 5.95
C ASN A 109 29.11 0.84 5.58
N SER A 110 29.96 0.45 6.53
CA SER A 110 31.31 -0.07 6.20
C SER A 110 31.27 -1.43 5.52
N CYS A 111 30.34 -2.31 5.90
CA CYS A 111 30.06 -3.55 5.19
C CYS A 111 29.67 -3.28 3.72
N ALA A 112 28.84 -2.27 3.46
CA ALA A 112 28.45 -1.87 2.11
C ALA A 112 29.66 -1.44 1.27
N THR A 113 30.57 -0.66 1.87
CA THR A 113 31.83 -0.26 1.22
C THR A 113 32.73 -1.46 0.93
N ALA A 114 32.86 -2.39 1.88
CA ALA A 114 33.63 -3.62 1.68
C ALA A 114 33.01 -4.50 0.57
N PHE A 115 31.68 -4.62 0.56
CA PHE A 115 30.91 -5.39 -0.42
C PHE A 115 31.02 -4.83 -1.84
N ALA A 116 31.30 -3.53 -2.00
CA ALA A 116 31.51 -2.91 -3.31
C ALA A 116 32.75 -3.42 -4.06
N HIS A 117 33.70 -4.08 -3.38
CA HIS A 117 34.92 -4.59 -4.00
C HIS A 117 34.61 -5.52 -5.19
N PRO A 118 35.16 -5.28 -6.41
CA PRO A 118 34.79 -6.03 -7.61
C PRO A 118 34.97 -7.55 -7.50
N THR A 119 36.14 -7.99 -7.03
CA THR A 119 36.51 -9.41 -6.98
C THR A 119 35.97 -10.11 -5.73
N TYR A 120 36.42 -9.71 -4.54
CA TYR A 120 36.12 -10.41 -3.29
C TYR A 120 34.79 -10.00 -2.62
N GLY A 121 34.15 -8.93 -3.07
CA GLY A 121 32.95 -8.40 -2.40
C GLY A 121 31.78 -9.40 -2.37
N ALA A 122 31.68 -10.31 -3.34
CA ALA A 122 30.64 -11.34 -3.37
C ALA A 122 30.68 -12.28 -2.15
N MET A 123 31.86 -12.48 -1.54
CA MET A 123 32.02 -13.28 -0.32
C MET A 123 31.22 -12.70 0.86
N LEU A 124 31.00 -11.38 0.88
CA LEU A 124 30.25 -10.71 1.92
C LEU A 124 28.74 -10.73 1.71
N LEU A 125 28.22 -11.25 0.59
CA LEU A 125 26.80 -11.16 0.25
C LEU A 125 25.90 -11.63 1.40
N LYS A 126 26.12 -12.84 1.92
CA LYS A 126 25.29 -13.39 3.01
C LYS A 126 25.46 -12.62 4.32
N THR A 127 26.66 -12.11 4.60
CA THR A 127 26.94 -11.24 5.76
C THR A 127 26.17 -9.92 5.63
N SER A 128 26.26 -9.24 4.49
CA SER A 128 25.55 -8.00 4.20
C SER A 128 24.03 -8.17 4.26
N MET A 129 23.51 -9.31 3.78
CA MET A 129 22.09 -9.67 3.94
C MET A 129 21.72 -9.78 5.42
N SER A 130 22.47 -10.57 6.20
CA SER A 130 22.20 -10.77 7.63
C SER A 130 22.25 -9.46 8.43
N LEU A 131 23.26 -8.63 8.21
CA LEU A 131 23.40 -7.33 8.86
C LEU A 131 22.27 -6.37 8.48
N SER A 132 21.90 -6.32 7.19
CA SER A 132 20.82 -5.47 6.70
C SER A 132 19.46 -5.90 7.25
N GLU A 133 19.23 -7.21 7.43
CA GLU A 133 18.01 -7.70 8.08
C GLU A 133 17.94 -7.31 9.56
N THR A 134 19.05 -7.46 10.29
CA THR A 134 19.12 -7.05 11.70
C THR A 134 18.90 -5.55 11.84
N LEU A 135 19.53 -4.74 10.98
CA LEU A 135 19.32 -3.30 10.92
C LEU A 135 17.84 -2.99 10.66
N ALA A 136 17.24 -3.60 9.63
CA ALA A 136 15.84 -3.38 9.31
C ALA A 136 14.91 -3.81 10.45
N ARG A 137 15.19 -4.92 11.15
CA ARG A 137 14.42 -5.35 12.33
C ARG A 137 14.50 -4.33 13.47
N LEU A 138 15.70 -3.85 13.78
CA LEU A 138 15.93 -2.86 14.85
C LEU A 138 15.28 -1.51 14.50
N THR A 139 15.46 -1.03 13.27
CA THR A 139 14.80 0.18 12.75
C THR A 139 13.28 0.08 12.85
N MET A 140 12.70 -1.06 12.50
CA MET A 140 11.25 -1.29 12.62
C MET A 140 10.77 -1.33 14.08
N SER A 141 11.58 -1.86 15.00
CA SER A 141 11.30 -1.85 16.44
C SER A 141 11.30 -0.42 16.99
N LEU A 142 12.29 0.39 16.62
CA LEU A 142 12.40 1.80 16.99
C LEU A 142 11.24 2.63 16.42
N ASN A 143 10.84 2.40 15.17
CA ASN A 143 9.72 3.11 14.54
C ASN A 143 8.37 2.82 15.23
N ARG A 144 8.22 1.65 15.88
CA ARG A 144 7.04 1.32 16.70
C ARG A 144 7.06 1.99 18.08
N ARG A 145 8.20 2.56 18.51
CA ARG A 145 8.40 3.22 19.81
C ARG A 145 8.80 4.70 19.60
N PRO A 146 7.86 5.55 19.14
CA PRO A 146 8.18 6.92 18.76
C PRO A 146 8.75 7.77 19.91
N GLU A 147 8.45 7.44 21.17
CA GLU A 147 8.96 8.12 22.37
C GLU A 147 10.50 8.11 22.46
N LEU A 148 11.14 7.01 22.03
CA LEU A 148 12.61 6.89 22.04
C LEU A 148 13.25 7.72 20.91
N THR A 149 12.55 7.84 19.78
CA THR A 149 13.03 8.58 18.60
C THR A 149 12.78 10.09 18.67
N ARG A 150 11.89 10.56 19.56
CA ARG A 150 11.60 12.00 19.74
C ARG A 150 12.83 12.80 20.17
N ARG A 151 13.74 12.21 20.94
CA ARG A 151 14.99 12.86 21.39
C ARG A 151 15.94 13.20 20.24
N LEU A 152 15.90 12.46 19.13
CA LEU A 152 16.71 12.75 17.93
C LEU A 152 16.07 13.77 16.99
N ARG A 153 14.73 13.81 16.89
CA ARG A 153 14.02 14.77 16.03
C ARG A 153 14.18 16.24 16.46
N ALA A 154 14.70 16.49 17.66
CA ALA A 154 15.01 17.82 18.15
C ALA A 154 16.30 18.41 17.52
N LEU A 155 17.12 17.58 16.87
CA LEU A 155 18.34 17.97 16.17
C LEU A 155 18.09 17.91 14.66
N ASP A 156 17.45 18.94 14.13
CA ASP A 156 17.45 19.48 12.75
C ASP A 156 17.64 18.55 11.51
N GLU A 157 17.33 17.27 11.59
CA GLU A 157 17.29 16.36 10.45
C GLU A 157 15.84 15.99 10.11
N ASP A 158 15.34 16.54 9.00
CA ASP A 158 14.07 16.13 8.36
C ASP A 158 14.04 14.63 7.98
N LYS A 159 15.21 13.96 8.03
CA LYS A 159 15.38 12.54 7.71
C LYS A 159 15.05 11.66 8.90
N THR A 160 14.17 10.68 8.68
CA THR A 160 13.87 9.68 9.70
C THR A 160 14.98 8.62 9.80
N ILE A 161 15.17 8.03 10.98
CA ILE A 161 16.13 6.92 11.22
C ILE A 161 15.98 5.79 10.18
N ALA A 162 14.74 5.54 9.78
CA ALA A 162 14.43 4.52 8.79
C ALA A 162 14.73 4.95 7.35
N GLU A 163 14.61 6.23 7.00
CA GLU A 163 15.09 6.76 5.72
C GLU A 163 16.62 6.60 5.64
N SER A 164 17.35 6.96 6.69
CA SER A 164 18.81 6.74 6.76
C SER A 164 19.18 5.25 6.64
N SER A 165 18.48 4.37 7.36
CA SER A 165 18.67 2.92 7.23
C SER A 165 18.37 2.42 5.82
N ALA A 166 17.33 2.95 5.17
CA ALA A 166 16.95 2.60 3.80
C ALA A 166 18.01 3.06 2.80
N GLU A 167 18.58 4.27 2.96
CA GLU A 167 19.68 4.79 2.13
C GLU A 167 20.93 3.90 2.20
N ILE A 168 21.30 3.45 3.40
CA ILE A 168 22.45 2.54 3.58
C ILE A 168 22.23 1.21 2.83
N ILE A 169 21.06 0.59 3.00
CA ILE A 169 20.74 -0.68 2.33
C ILE A 169 20.60 -0.45 0.81
N GLN A 170 20.11 0.72 0.38
CA GLN A 170 19.99 1.09 -1.04
C GLN A 170 21.36 1.17 -1.74
N LYS A 171 22.44 1.57 -1.03
CA LYS A 171 23.81 1.50 -1.58
C LYS A 171 24.16 0.06 -1.93
N ILE A 172 23.92 -0.89 -1.02
CA ILE A 172 24.18 -2.32 -1.23
C ILE A 172 23.33 -2.87 -2.40
N PHE A 173 22.05 -2.52 -2.43
CA PHE A 173 21.15 -2.85 -3.56
C PHE A 173 21.73 -2.36 -4.90
N THR A 174 22.22 -1.12 -4.94
CA THR A 174 22.78 -0.52 -6.16
C THR A 174 24.04 -1.26 -6.61
N THR A 175 24.92 -1.63 -5.68
CA THR A 175 26.09 -2.49 -5.95
C THR A 175 25.69 -3.85 -6.51
N CYS A 176 24.61 -4.47 -5.98
CA CYS A 176 24.10 -5.74 -6.52
C CYS A 176 23.55 -5.57 -7.94
N LEU A 177 22.90 -4.46 -8.22
CA LEU A 177 22.25 -4.19 -9.50
C LEU A 177 23.27 -3.92 -10.62
N THR A 178 24.36 -3.20 -10.31
CA THR A 178 25.42 -2.86 -11.28
C THR A 178 26.48 -3.94 -11.45
N ASP A 179 26.38 -5.03 -10.68
CA ASP A 179 27.26 -6.18 -10.79
C ASP A 179 27.23 -6.78 -12.21
N ARG A 180 28.40 -7.20 -12.72
CA ARG A 180 28.55 -7.69 -14.09
C ARG A 180 28.77 -9.20 -14.18
N SER A 181 28.64 -9.92 -13.06
CA SER A 181 28.87 -11.37 -12.96
C SER A 181 27.97 -12.20 -13.89
N SER A 182 26.75 -11.75 -14.14
CA SER A 182 25.75 -12.46 -14.94
C SER A 182 25.01 -11.52 -15.89
N GLY A 183 24.61 -12.01 -17.06
CA GLY A 183 23.78 -11.26 -18.02
C GLY A 183 22.39 -10.92 -17.46
N ARG A 184 21.68 -9.98 -18.09
CA ARG A 184 20.34 -9.56 -17.61
C ARG A 184 19.32 -10.71 -17.60
N TYR A 185 19.30 -11.55 -18.62
CA TYR A 185 18.35 -12.67 -18.72
C TYR A 185 18.95 -14.02 -18.30
N ALA A 186 20.14 -14.01 -17.70
CA ALA A 186 20.78 -15.21 -17.17
C ALA A 186 20.39 -15.42 -15.71
N LYS A 187 20.54 -16.65 -15.22
CA LYS A 187 20.38 -16.97 -13.80
C LYS A 187 21.28 -16.03 -12.98
N PRO A 188 20.77 -15.38 -11.93
CA PRO A 188 21.55 -14.44 -11.14
C PRO A 188 22.67 -15.19 -10.41
N GLU A 189 23.89 -14.69 -10.58
CA GLU A 189 25.11 -15.16 -9.91
C GLU A 189 25.79 -14.01 -9.15
N GLY A 190 26.79 -14.35 -8.33
CA GLY A 190 27.54 -13.37 -7.56
C GLY A 190 26.63 -12.45 -6.73
N LYS A 191 26.83 -11.14 -6.87
CA LYS A 191 26.08 -10.13 -6.10
C LYS A 191 24.64 -9.97 -6.59
N LYS A 192 24.33 -10.33 -7.85
CA LYS A 192 22.97 -10.20 -8.42
C LYS A 192 21.94 -11.04 -7.69
N VAL A 193 22.35 -12.10 -7.01
CA VAL A 193 21.48 -12.94 -6.17
C VAL A 193 20.76 -12.11 -5.08
N GLY A 194 21.40 -11.04 -4.60
CA GLY A 194 20.87 -10.19 -3.53
C GLY A 194 19.88 -9.10 -3.95
N VAL A 195 19.70 -8.84 -5.26
CA VAL A 195 18.98 -7.65 -5.78
C VAL A 195 17.58 -7.50 -5.17
N TYR A 196 16.72 -8.51 -5.32
CA TYR A 196 15.34 -8.40 -4.83
C TYR A 196 15.24 -8.50 -3.30
N MET A 197 16.18 -9.18 -2.64
CA MET A 197 16.20 -9.20 -1.17
C MET A 197 16.46 -7.81 -0.60
N PHE A 198 17.51 -7.12 -1.07
CA PHE A 198 17.81 -5.76 -0.61
C PHE A 198 16.73 -4.76 -1.03
N ALA A 199 16.20 -4.87 -2.26
CA ALA A 199 15.07 -4.06 -2.71
C ALA A 199 13.86 -4.23 -1.77
N ASN A 200 13.52 -5.47 -1.39
CA ASN A 200 12.42 -5.75 -0.47
C ASN A 200 12.65 -5.17 0.93
N LEU A 201 13.88 -5.19 1.45
CA LEU A 201 14.20 -4.53 2.73
C LEU A 201 14.03 -3.01 2.64
N VAL A 202 14.55 -2.38 1.58
CA VAL A 202 14.41 -0.93 1.35
C VAL A 202 12.92 -0.56 1.23
N LEU A 203 12.16 -1.28 0.41
CA LEU A 203 10.72 -1.07 0.26
C LEU A 203 9.98 -1.22 1.59
N LYS A 204 10.31 -2.25 2.38
CA LYS A 204 9.71 -2.45 3.70
C LYS A 204 9.93 -1.26 4.64
N LEU A 205 11.14 -0.71 4.67
CA LEU A 205 11.47 0.47 5.48
C LEU A 205 10.74 1.73 5.00
N LEU A 206 10.78 2.01 3.69
CA LEU A 206 10.13 3.19 3.10
C LEU A 206 8.61 3.19 3.32
N PHE A 207 7.97 2.04 3.18
CA PHE A 207 6.53 1.90 3.45
C PHE A 207 6.19 2.01 4.94
N ALA A 208 7.07 1.55 5.84
CA ALA A 208 6.86 1.66 7.27
C ALA A 208 6.89 3.12 7.76
N CYS A 209 7.69 3.96 7.10
CA CYS A 209 7.83 5.38 7.43
C CYS A 209 6.96 6.30 6.57
N ARG A 210 6.04 5.71 5.79
CA ARG A 210 5.09 6.44 4.93
C ARG A 210 5.76 7.33 3.86
N ARG A 211 7.04 7.09 3.52
CA ARG A 211 7.76 7.75 2.42
C ARG A 211 7.71 6.92 1.14
N THR A 212 6.51 6.55 0.73
CA THR A 212 6.29 5.64 -0.41
C THR A 212 6.74 6.24 -1.75
N HIS A 213 6.83 7.57 -1.86
CA HIS A 213 7.29 8.24 -3.08
C HIS A 213 8.76 7.92 -3.42
N LEU A 214 9.62 7.72 -2.42
CA LEU A 214 11.05 7.36 -2.61
C LEU A 214 11.22 5.96 -3.24
N ALA A 215 10.22 5.09 -3.10
CA ALA A 215 10.24 3.76 -3.69
C ALA A 215 10.25 3.79 -5.23
N LYS A 216 9.83 4.90 -5.85
CA LYS A 216 9.82 5.06 -7.32
C LYS A 216 11.19 4.76 -7.94
N MET A 217 12.27 5.24 -7.31
CA MET A 217 13.63 5.03 -7.81
C MET A 217 14.02 3.55 -7.84
N ILE A 218 13.62 2.78 -6.82
CA ILE A 218 13.87 1.34 -6.75
C ILE A 218 13.17 0.61 -7.91
N PHE A 219 11.89 0.92 -8.16
CA PHE A 219 11.13 0.29 -9.24
C PHE A 219 11.68 0.64 -10.63
N VAL A 220 12.08 1.89 -10.86
CA VAL A 220 12.70 2.31 -12.12
C VAL A 220 14.01 1.57 -12.35
N ASN A 221 14.90 1.55 -11.36
CA ASN A 221 16.19 0.87 -11.46
C ASN A 221 16.05 -0.64 -11.74
N ILE A 222 15.07 -1.29 -11.10
CA ILE A 222 14.75 -2.70 -11.34
C ILE A 222 14.24 -2.90 -12.76
N SER A 223 13.33 -2.06 -13.23
CA SER A 223 12.79 -2.14 -14.60
C SER A 223 13.87 -2.00 -15.67
N THR A 224 14.91 -1.21 -15.42
CA THR A 224 15.96 -0.92 -16.40
C THR A 224 17.06 -1.99 -16.42
N ILE A 225 17.55 -2.42 -15.25
CA ILE A 225 18.83 -3.17 -15.16
C ILE A 225 18.64 -4.61 -14.63
N SER A 226 17.61 -4.85 -13.80
CA SER A 226 17.53 -6.12 -13.06
C SER A 226 17.19 -7.33 -13.95
N PRO A 227 17.58 -8.54 -13.53
CA PRO A 227 17.08 -9.76 -14.13
C PRO A 227 15.57 -9.97 -13.90
N PRO A 228 14.89 -10.75 -14.77
CA PRO A 228 13.48 -11.08 -14.61
C PRO A 228 13.15 -11.58 -13.22
N LEU A 229 12.00 -11.16 -12.72
CA LEU A 229 11.57 -11.50 -11.36
C LEU A 229 11.41 -13.01 -11.17
N SER A 230 11.02 -13.73 -12.21
CA SER A 230 10.83 -15.19 -12.24
C SER A 230 12.05 -15.99 -11.77
N LEU A 231 13.25 -15.48 -12.03
CA LEU A 231 14.53 -16.13 -11.70
C LEU A 231 14.85 -16.13 -10.20
N TYR A 232 14.08 -15.40 -9.39
CA TYR A 232 14.29 -15.27 -7.95
C TYR A 232 13.33 -16.14 -7.14
N PRO A 233 13.66 -16.51 -5.89
CA PRO A 233 12.79 -17.33 -5.04
C PRO A 233 11.41 -16.71 -4.81
N ALA A 234 10.37 -17.55 -4.73
CA ALA A 234 8.97 -17.13 -4.60
C ALA A 234 8.74 -16.12 -3.45
N ALA A 235 9.41 -16.31 -2.30
CA ALA A 235 9.31 -15.39 -1.16
C ALA A 235 9.75 -13.95 -1.52
N GLN A 236 10.82 -13.80 -2.32
CA GLN A 236 11.29 -12.50 -2.77
C GLN A 236 10.34 -11.90 -3.81
N ARG A 237 9.84 -12.73 -4.74
CA ARG A 237 8.89 -12.30 -5.77
C ARG A 237 7.59 -11.77 -5.19
N VAL A 238 6.97 -12.54 -4.28
CA VAL A 238 5.73 -12.18 -3.60
C VAL A 238 5.88 -10.89 -2.83
N THR A 239 6.98 -10.74 -2.09
CA THR A 239 7.24 -9.52 -1.30
C THR A 239 7.39 -8.29 -2.20
N PHE A 240 8.11 -8.43 -3.31
CA PHE A 240 8.32 -7.35 -4.27
C PHE A 240 7.01 -6.93 -4.94
N LEU A 241 6.24 -7.89 -5.46
CA LEU A 241 4.94 -7.65 -6.09
C LEU A 241 3.93 -7.04 -5.13
N TYR A 242 3.95 -7.43 -3.86
CA TYR A 242 3.13 -6.82 -2.82
C TYR A 242 3.41 -5.32 -2.66
N TYR A 243 4.68 -4.92 -2.56
CA TYR A 243 5.04 -3.50 -2.44
C TYR A 243 4.83 -2.72 -3.74
N LEU A 244 5.12 -3.31 -4.90
CA LEU A 244 4.86 -2.71 -6.21
C LEU A 244 3.36 -2.48 -6.43
N GLY A 245 2.52 -3.44 -6.04
CA GLY A 245 1.07 -3.32 -6.10
C GLY A 245 0.55 -2.21 -5.18
N ARG A 246 1.04 -2.13 -3.95
CA ARG A 246 0.69 -1.03 -3.03
C ARG A 246 1.15 0.33 -3.53
N PHE A 247 2.34 0.42 -4.13
CA PHE A 247 2.83 1.65 -4.74
C PHE A 247 1.91 2.11 -5.87
N ASN A 248 1.54 1.20 -6.78
CA ASN A 248 0.60 1.50 -7.87
C ASN A 248 -0.77 1.92 -7.34
N PHE A 249 -1.27 1.27 -6.29
CA PHE A 249 -2.54 1.65 -5.65
C PHE A 249 -2.50 3.08 -5.11
N SER A 250 -1.43 3.46 -4.39
CA SER A 250 -1.25 4.83 -3.87
C SER A 250 -1.15 5.87 -4.98
N ASN A 251 -0.66 5.50 -6.16
CA ASN A 251 -0.57 6.36 -7.34
C ASN A 251 -1.81 6.29 -8.25
N ASN A 252 -2.93 5.71 -7.78
CA ASN A 252 -4.18 5.53 -8.52
C ASN A 252 -4.11 4.62 -9.76
N HIS A 253 -3.05 3.81 -9.92
CA HIS A 253 -2.93 2.82 -11.00
C HIS A 253 -3.55 1.47 -10.59
N TYR A 254 -4.88 1.42 -10.44
CA TYR A 254 -5.56 0.26 -9.86
C TYR A 254 -5.44 -1.03 -10.69
N LEU A 255 -5.42 -0.93 -12.02
CA LEU A 255 -5.25 -2.09 -12.90
C LEU A 255 -3.88 -2.74 -12.67
N ARG A 256 -2.80 -1.97 -12.79
CA ARG A 256 -1.43 -2.41 -12.51
C ARG A 256 -1.27 -2.96 -11.09
N ALA A 257 -1.87 -2.27 -10.11
CA ALA A 257 -1.88 -2.73 -8.73
C ALA A 257 -2.56 -4.10 -8.58
N SER A 258 -3.69 -4.30 -9.25
CA SER A 258 -4.44 -5.57 -9.20
C SER A 258 -3.64 -6.73 -9.79
N LEU A 259 -2.92 -6.51 -10.90
CA LEU A 259 -2.09 -7.53 -11.54
C LEU A 259 -0.96 -8.00 -10.60
N CYS A 260 -0.20 -7.06 -10.02
CA CYS A 260 0.87 -7.41 -9.09
C CYS A 260 0.35 -8.14 -7.84
N LEU A 261 -0.72 -7.63 -7.24
CA LEU A 261 -1.28 -8.21 -6.00
C LEU A 261 -1.94 -9.56 -6.26
N GLN A 262 -2.53 -9.76 -7.44
CA GLN A 262 -3.08 -11.05 -7.85
C GLN A 262 -1.97 -12.08 -7.99
N GLU A 263 -0.88 -11.76 -8.69
CA GLU A 263 0.27 -12.67 -8.80
C GLU A 263 0.91 -12.97 -7.44
N ALA A 264 1.06 -11.96 -6.58
CA ALA A 264 1.55 -12.16 -5.22
C ALA A 264 0.64 -13.14 -4.43
N TYR A 265 -0.68 -13.01 -4.56
CA TYR A 265 -1.65 -13.88 -3.88
C TYR A 265 -1.61 -15.33 -4.41
N LEU A 266 -1.50 -15.51 -5.72
CA LEU A 266 -1.44 -16.83 -6.36
C LEU A 266 -0.17 -17.60 -5.96
N GLN A 267 0.96 -16.91 -5.84
CA GLN A 267 2.23 -17.51 -5.44
C GLN A 267 2.36 -17.73 -3.92
N THR A 268 1.44 -17.20 -3.10
CA THR A 268 1.48 -17.35 -1.65
C THR A 268 0.74 -18.62 -1.21
N PRO A 269 1.40 -19.58 -0.52
CA PRO A 269 0.75 -20.81 -0.06
C PRO A 269 -0.47 -20.57 0.85
N PRO A 270 -1.53 -21.38 0.78
CA PRO A 270 -2.74 -21.23 1.58
C PRO A 270 -2.50 -21.19 3.11
N GLN A 271 -1.46 -21.87 3.58
CA GLN A 271 -1.10 -21.92 5.00
C GLN A 271 -0.63 -20.57 5.55
N LEU A 272 -0.13 -19.67 4.69
CA LEU A 272 0.35 -18.35 5.07
C LEU A 272 -0.80 -17.34 5.14
N VAL A 273 -1.80 -17.62 5.97
CA VAL A 273 -3.06 -16.85 6.07
C VAL A 273 -2.79 -15.36 6.29
N SER A 274 -1.89 -15.00 7.21
CA SER A 274 -1.55 -13.60 7.49
C SER A 274 -1.03 -12.84 6.25
N HIS A 275 -0.15 -13.47 5.48
CA HIS A 275 0.39 -12.88 4.24
C HIS A 275 -0.69 -12.72 3.18
N ARG A 276 -1.55 -13.73 3.02
CA ARG A 276 -2.70 -13.68 2.11
C ARG A 276 -3.68 -12.59 2.50
N THR A 277 -4.01 -12.44 3.78
CA THR A 277 -4.84 -11.34 4.30
C THR A 277 -4.22 -9.98 4.01
N ASN A 278 -2.91 -9.82 4.19
CA ASN A 278 -2.22 -8.56 3.87
C ASN A 278 -2.30 -8.22 2.37
N ILE A 279 -2.15 -9.21 1.49
CA ILE A 279 -2.28 -9.00 0.04
C ILE A 279 -3.74 -8.64 -0.31
N LEU A 280 -4.72 -9.39 0.21
CA LEU A 280 -6.15 -9.16 -0.04
C LEU A 280 -6.66 -7.82 0.49
N THR A 281 -6.06 -7.31 1.57
CA THR A 281 -6.34 -5.96 2.10
C THR A 281 -6.21 -4.89 1.03
N TYR A 282 -5.33 -5.08 0.05
CA TYR A 282 -5.14 -4.14 -1.07
C TYR A 282 -5.75 -4.66 -2.37
N LEU A 283 -5.73 -5.97 -2.64
CA LEU A 283 -6.28 -6.54 -3.88
C LEU A 283 -7.80 -6.33 -3.99
N ILE A 284 -8.54 -6.48 -2.88
CA ILE A 284 -10.00 -6.30 -2.87
C ILE A 284 -10.36 -4.85 -3.22
N PRO A 285 -9.83 -3.81 -2.54
CA PRO A 285 -10.01 -2.41 -2.95
C PRO A 285 -9.67 -2.12 -4.41
N CYS A 286 -8.55 -2.64 -4.93
CA CYS A 286 -8.18 -2.47 -6.34
C CYS A 286 -9.30 -2.96 -7.26
N ASN A 287 -9.79 -4.18 -7.02
CA ASN A 287 -10.86 -4.76 -7.82
C ASN A 287 -12.19 -4.00 -7.68
N ILE A 288 -12.55 -3.56 -6.47
CA ILE A 288 -13.77 -2.75 -6.26
C ILE A 288 -13.72 -1.46 -7.08
N LEU A 289 -12.58 -0.77 -7.09
CA LEU A 289 -12.37 0.46 -7.88
C LEU A 289 -12.43 0.19 -9.39
N LEU A 290 -12.07 -1.01 -9.82
CA LEU A 290 -12.20 -1.50 -11.18
C LEU A 290 -13.61 -2.06 -11.50
N GLY A 291 -14.57 -1.93 -10.58
CA GLY A 291 -15.95 -2.41 -10.75
C GLY A 291 -16.15 -3.90 -10.55
N ARG A 292 -15.16 -4.62 -10.01
CA ARG A 292 -15.20 -6.06 -9.73
C ARG A 292 -15.35 -6.30 -8.22
N PHE A 293 -16.48 -6.85 -7.80
CA PHE A 293 -16.72 -7.15 -6.38
C PHE A 293 -16.25 -8.57 -6.02
N PRO A 294 -15.79 -8.78 -4.78
CA PRO A 294 -15.35 -10.10 -4.33
C PRO A 294 -16.53 -11.10 -4.35
N SER A 295 -16.25 -12.33 -4.79
CA SER A 295 -17.23 -13.42 -4.76
C SER A 295 -17.46 -13.92 -3.34
N GLN A 296 -18.63 -14.52 -3.10
CA GLN A 296 -18.93 -15.15 -1.80
C GLN A 296 -17.90 -16.24 -1.45
N ILE A 297 -17.45 -17.01 -2.46
CA ILE A 297 -16.43 -18.05 -2.30
C ILE A 297 -15.11 -17.48 -1.77
N LEU A 298 -14.67 -16.31 -2.30
CA LEU A 298 -13.47 -15.65 -1.80
C LEU A 298 -13.66 -15.16 -0.36
N LEU A 299 -14.80 -14.53 -0.06
CA LEU A 299 -15.09 -13.95 1.25
C LEU A 299 -15.23 -15.01 2.37
N GLN A 300 -15.56 -16.26 2.02
CA GLN A 300 -15.65 -17.38 2.96
C GLN A 300 -14.29 -17.98 3.34
N ARG A 301 -13.20 -17.61 2.66
CA ARG A 301 -11.85 -18.12 2.98
C ARG A 301 -11.34 -17.56 4.31
N GLN A 302 -10.47 -18.32 4.97
CA GLN A 302 -9.91 -17.95 6.27
C GLN A 302 -9.20 -16.59 6.23
N GLU A 303 -8.45 -16.32 5.17
CA GLU A 303 -7.73 -15.04 5.01
C GLU A 303 -8.65 -13.81 4.83
N CYS A 304 -9.95 -14.01 4.57
CA CYS A 304 -10.95 -12.96 4.39
C CYS A 304 -11.80 -12.69 5.64
N GLN A 305 -11.68 -13.47 6.71
CA GLN A 305 -12.57 -13.35 7.88
C GLN A 305 -12.63 -11.94 8.46
N THR A 306 -11.49 -11.25 8.54
CA THR A 306 -11.40 -9.86 9.04
C THR A 306 -11.73 -8.82 7.98
N LEU A 307 -11.66 -9.17 6.69
CA LEU A 307 -11.84 -8.25 5.57
C LEU A 307 -13.28 -8.20 5.06
N ALA A 308 -14.00 -9.31 5.16
CA ALA A 308 -15.38 -9.42 4.68
C ALA A 308 -16.33 -8.42 5.37
N PRO A 309 -16.30 -8.23 6.71
CA PRO A 309 -17.14 -7.22 7.37
C PRO A 309 -16.85 -5.79 6.91
N VAL A 310 -15.62 -5.51 6.46
CA VAL A 310 -15.22 -4.18 5.99
C VAL A 310 -15.65 -3.94 4.55
N PHE A 311 -15.35 -4.88 3.63
CA PHE A 311 -15.53 -4.63 2.20
C PHE A 311 -16.90 -5.02 1.66
N LEU A 312 -17.58 -6.02 2.25
CA LEU A 312 -18.88 -6.47 1.74
C LEU A 312 -19.97 -5.39 1.85
N PRO A 313 -20.16 -4.71 3.00
CA PRO A 313 -21.17 -3.65 3.09
C PRO A 313 -20.85 -2.45 2.18
N LEU A 314 -19.58 -2.12 1.98
CA LEU A 314 -19.17 -1.12 0.98
C LEU A 314 -19.62 -1.53 -0.43
N CYS A 315 -19.39 -2.78 -0.83
CA CYS A 315 -19.85 -3.29 -2.13
C CYS A 315 -21.37 -3.22 -2.27
N GLN A 316 -22.12 -3.51 -1.21
CA GLN A 316 -23.58 -3.41 -1.19
C GLN A 316 -24.06 -1.96 -1.31
N ALA A 317 -23.41 -1.02 -0.61
CA ALA A 317 -23.68 0.41 -0.72
C ALA A 317 -23.46 0.91 -2.15
N ILE A 318 -22.32 0.54 -2.76
CA ILE A 318 -22.00 0.91 -4.15
C ILE A 318 -23.04 0.33 -5.10
N ARG A 319 -23.35 -0.97 -5.00
CA ARG A 319 -24.33 -1.65 -5.86
C ARG A 319 -25.70 -1.00 -5.83
N SER A 320 -26.11 -0.50 -4.66
CA SER A 320 -27.43 0.10 -4.46
C SER A 320 -27.47 1.62 -4.63
N GLY A 321 -26.32 2.27 -4.86
CA GLY A 321 -26.22 3.73 -4.92
C GLY A 321 -26.53 4.40 -3.57
N ASN A 322 -26.30 3.72 -2.44
CA ASN A 322 -26.68 4.20 -1.12
C ASN A 322 -25.54 4.98 -0.45
N PHE A 323 -25.54 6.29 -0.65
CA PHE A 323 -24.55 7.21 -0.06
C PHE A 323 -24.58 7.21 1.48
N VAL A 324 -25.77 7.15 2.09
CA VAL A 324 -25.90 7.16 3.56
C VAL A 324 -25.23 5.93 4.17
N HIS A 325 -25.54 4.74 3.66
CA HIS A 325 -24.90 3.51 4.13
C HIS A 325 -23.39 3.50 3.87
N PHE A 326 -22.96 4.01 2.71
CA PHE A 326 -21.56 4.15 2.38
C PHE A 326 -20.80 5.02 3.39
N GLN A 327 -21.31 6.22 3.71
CA GLN A 327 -20.65 7.12 4.65
C GLN A 327 -20.65 6.59 6.08
N HIS A 328 -21.77 6.03 6.55
CA HIS A 328 -21.84 5.40 7.87
C HIS A 328 -20.84 4.24 8.00
N HIS A 329 -20.69 3.42 6.94
CA HIS A 329 -19.78 2.28 6.99
C HIS A 329 -18.31 2.69 6.94
N LEU A 330 -17.97 3.73 6.17
CA LEU A 330 -16.63 4.33 6.20
C LEU A 330 -16.30 4.90 7.57
N ALA A 331 -17.23 5.64 8.20
CA ALA A 331 -17.05 6.19 9.53
C ALA A 331 -16.85 5.09 10.59
N ALA A 332 -17.62 4.00 10.52
CA ALA A 332 -17.50 2.87 11.44
C ALA A 332 -16.13 2.16 11.38
N HIS A 333 -15.42 2.26 10.24
CA HIS A 333 -14.11 1.62 10.03
C HIS A 333 -12.99 2.64 9.78
N GLU A 334 -13.21 3.91 10.15
CA GLU A 334 -12.36 5.04 9.76
C GLU A 334 -10.89 4.82 10.18
N THR A 335 -10.67 4.45 11.45
CA THR A 335 -9.33 4.22 12.00
C THR A 335 -8.58 3.14 11.23
N TRP A 336 -9.21 1.97 11.01
CA TRP A 336 -8.56 0.87 10.31
C TRP A 336 -8.27 1.21 8.84
N LEU A 337 -9.22 1.83 8.15
CA LEU A 337 -9.05 2.26 6.76
C LEU A 337 -7.95 3.33 6.63
N PHE A 338 -7.85 4.23 7.61
CA PHE A 338 -6.81 5.26 7.65
C PHE A 338 -5.43 4.64 7.88
N GLU A 339 -5.29 3.74 8.85
CA GLU A 339 -4.05 3.02 9.13
C GLU A 339 -3.55 2.21 7.93
N LYS A 340 -4.47 1.60 7.17
CA LYS A 340 -4.13 0.86 5.93
C LYS A 340 -3.85 1.77 4.73
N GLY A 341 -4.11 3.07 4.82
CA GLY A 341 -3.97 4.02 3.71
C GLY A 341 -5.06 3.87 2.64
N LEU A 342 -6.23 3.36 3.01
CA LEU A 342 -7.34 3.08 2.10
C LEU A 342 -8.45 4.15 2.17
N LEU A 343 -8.62 4.82 3.32
CA LEU A 343 -9.77 5.69 3.60
C LEU A 343 -9.99 6.77 2.52
N LEU A 344 -8.95 7.54 2.18
CA LEU A 344 -9.06 8.65 1.23
C LEU A 344 -9.34 8.15 -0.19
N THR A 345 -8.67 7.09 -0.60
CA THR A 345 -8.88 6.49 -1.93
C THR A 345 -10.31 5.96 -2.04
N LEU A 346 -10.78 5.17 -1.07
CA LEU A 346 -12.11 4.58 -1.11
C LEU A 346 -13.21 5.65 -1.01
N SER A 347 -13.09 6.62 -0.10
CA SER A 347 -14.12 7.66 0.09
C SER A 347 -14.31 8.54 -1.15
N ASN A 348 -13.25 8.86 -1.88
CA ASN A 348 -13.32 9.76 -3.02
C ASN A 348 -13.52 9.02 -4.36
N ARG A 349 -12.78 7.93 -4.58
CA ARG A 349 -12.69 7.28 -5.91
C ARG A 349 -13.83 6.30 -6.19
N LEU A 350 -14.61 5.92 -5.17
CA LEU A 350 -15.81 5.09 -5.35
C LEU A 350 -17.07 5.89 -5.65
N ARG A 351 -17.04 7.23 -5.49
CA ARG A 351 -18.22 8.09 -5.71
C ARG A 351 -18.81 7.99 -7.12
N PRO A 352 -18.03 7.92 -8.21
CA PRO A 352 -18.60 7.69 -9.54
C PRO A 352 -19.43 6.39 -9.64
N LEU A 353 -19.00 5.32 -8.97
CA LEU A 353 -19.74 4.05 -8.98
C LEU A 353 -21.04 4.13 -8.17
N LEU A 354 -21.06 4.91 -7.09
CA LEU A 354 -22.27 5.22 -6.32
C LEU A 354 -23.25 6.04 -7.16
N TRP A 355 -22.79 7.13 -7.78
CA TRP A 355 -23.60 7.98 -8.67
C TRP A 355 -24.14 7.21 -9.86
N ARG A 356 -23.33 6.36 -10.49
CA ARG A 356 -23.75 5.45 -11.57
C ARG A 356 -24.88 4.53 -11.11
N SER A 357 -24.77 3.96 -9.92
CA SER A 357 -25.78 3.04 -9.39
C SER A 357 -27.04 3.77 -8.95
N LEU A 358 -26.90 5.00 -8.43
CA LEU A 358 -28.00 5.88 -8.10
C LEU A 358 -28.78 6.28 -9.36
N SER A 359 -28.11 6.76 -10.41
CA SER A 359 -28.77 7.14 -11.67
C SER A 359 -29.48 5.96 -12.34
N ARG A 360 -28.86 4.77 -12.30
CA ARG A 360 -29.50 3.53 -12.76
C ARG A 360 -30.77 3.22 -11.96
N LYS A 361 -30.71 3.35 -10.63
CA LYS A 361 -31.85 3.08 -9.75
C LYS A 361 -32.97 4.10 -9.98
N THR A 362 -32.65 5.37 -10.11
CA THR A 362 -33.62 6.43 -10.45
C THR A 362 -34.30 6.11 -11.77
N PHE A 363 -33.53 5.78 -12.82
CA PHE A 363 -34.11 5.39 -14.10
C PHE A 363 -35.04 4.19 -14.00
N ILE A 364 -34.67 3.13 -13.27
CA ILE A 364 -35.53 1.96 -13.10
C ILE A 364 -36.86 2.31 -12.40
N LEU A 365 -36.85 3.31 -11.52
CA LEU A 365 -38.04 3.73 -10.77
C LEU A 365 -38.93 4.70 -11.56
N THR A 366 -38.36 5.55 -12.42
CA THR A 366 -39.11 6.62 -13.10
C THR A 366 -39.36 6.34 -14.59
N TYR A 367 -38.61 5.43 -15.21
CA TYR A 367 -38.78 5.10 -16.61
C TYR A 367 -40.08 4.33 -16.87
N VAL A 368 -40.92 4.91 -17.72
CA VAL A 368 -42.13 4.27 -18.24
C VAL A 368 -41.87 3.88 -19.70
N PRO A 369 -41.90 2.58 -20.05
CA PRO A 369 -41.71 2.15 -21.42
C PRO A 369 -42.89 2.62 -22.30
N PRO A 370 -42.65 2.95 -23.58
CA PRO A 370 -43.73 3.26 -24.52
C PRO A 370 -44.72 2.09 -24.61
N THR A 371 -46.02 2.39 -24.64
CA THR A 371 -47.09 1.40 -24.81
C THR A 371 -47.10 0.78 -26.21
N ASP A 372 -46.60 1.51 -27.21
CA ASP A 372 -46.47 1.05 -28.58
C ASP A 372 -45.07 0.45 -28.85
N ALA A 373 -45.03 -0.83 -29.19
CA ALA A 373 -43.81 -1.57 -29.52
C ALA A 373 -43.07 -1.01 -30.76
N SER A 374 -43.76 -0.28 -31.65
CA SER A 374 -43.17 0.35 -32.83
C SER A 374 -42.50 1.70 -32.53
N SER A 375 -42.69 2.23 -31.30
CA SER A 375 -42.21 3.56 -30.91
C SER A 375 -40.69 3.69 -31.11
N ARG A 376 -40.30 4.83 -31.69
CA ARG A 376 -38.90 5.24 -31.86
C ARG A 376 -38.41 6.19 -30.76
N LYS A 377 -39.22 6.43 -29.72
CA LYS A 377 -38.83 7.29 -28.60
C LYS A 377 -37.61 6.69 -27.89
N ALA A 378 -36.57 7.50 -27.72
CA ALA A 378 -35.41 7.11 -26.95
C ALA A 378 -35.81 6.88 -25.49
N ALA A 379 -35.17 5.92 -24.82
CA ALA A 379 -35.31 5.79 -23.39
C ALA A 379 -34.49 6.91 -22.72
N THR A 380 -35.14 7.69 -21.86
CA THR A 380 -34.53 8.87 -21.24
C THR A 380 -34.68 8.83 -19.72
N LEU A 381 -33.64 9.27 -19.01
CA LEU A 381 -33.69 9.61 -17.59
C LEU A 381 -33.90 11.12 -17.48
N ASP A 382 -34.93 11.56 -16.75
CA ASP A 382 -35.12 12.96 -16.40
C ASP A 382 -34.13 13.38 -15.31
N LEU A 383 -33.36 14.44 -15.54
CA LEU A 383 -32.38 14.91 -14.56
C LEU A 383 -33.05 15.54 -13.34
N ALA A 384 -34.28 16.03 -13.47
CA ALA A 384 -35.06 16.53 -12.33
C ALA A 384 -35.39 15.43 -11.32
N ASP A 385 -35.66 14.20 -11.80
CA ASP A 385 -35.88 13.04 -10.92
C ASP A 385 -34.60 12.71 -10.15
N LEU A 386 -33.46 12.69 -10.85
CA LEU A 386 -32.16 12.40 -10.22
C LEU A 386 -31.76 13.50 -9.23
N HIS A 387 -32.05 14.76 -9.54
CA HIS A 387 -31.87 15.90 -8.64
C HIS A 387 -32.73 15.77 -7.38
N THR A 388 -34.01 15.44 -7.52
CA THR A 388 -34.91 15.19 -6.38
C THR A 388 -34.36 14.09 -5.46
N VAL A 389 -33.90 12.97 -6.04
CA VAL A 389 -33.29 11.87 -5.29
C VAL A 389 -31.98 12.31 -4.61
N ALA A 390 -31.16 13.11 -5.29
CA ALA A 390 -29.90 13.59 -4.74
C ALA A 390 -30.10 14.56 -3.56
N VAL A 391 -31.04 15.51 -3.68
CA VAL A 391 -31.43 16.42 -2.59
C VAL A 391 -31.99 15.63 -1.41
N TYR A 392 -32.81 14.62 -1.66
CA TYR A 392 -33.30 13.73 -0.61
C TYR A 392 -32.12 13.06 0.12
N LEU A 393 -31.16 12.49 -0.59
CA LEU A 393 -29.99 11.85 0.02
C LEU A 393 -29.08 12.83 0.76
N GLN A 394 -28.90 14.05 0.25
CA GLN A 394 -28.15 15.10 0.95
C GLN A 394 -28.77 15.39 2.32
N ARG A 395 -30.09 15.61 2.38
CA ARG A 395 -30.80 15.80 3.65
C ARG A 395 -30.68 14.58 4.57
N ARG A 396 -30.75 13.36 4.03
CA ARG A 396 -30.53 12.14 4.83
C ARG A 396 -29.13 12.08 5.43
N LEU A 397 -28.10 12.53 4.72
CA LEU A 397 -26.72 12.60 5.22
C LEU A 397 -26.59 13.64 6.34
N GLU A 398 -27.31 14.75 6.22
CA GLU A 398 -27.42 15.81 7.24
C GLU A 398 -28.24 15.41 8.48
N GLY A 399 -28.75 14.18 8.52
CA GLY A 399 -29.46 13.63 9.67
C GLY A 399 -30.99 13.79 9.63
N TRP A 400 -31.56 14.29 8.53
CA TRP A 400 -33.01 14.35 8.38
C TRP A 400 -33.59 12.93 8.30
N LEU A 401 -34.71 12.72 8.97
CA LEU A 401 -35.38 11.43 9.03
C LEU A 401 -36.66 11.43 8.20
N PRO A 402 -37.03 10.31 7.55
CA PRO A 402 -38.33 10.19 6.90
C PRO A 402 -39.46 10.47 7.90
N SER A 403 -40.36 11.39 7.57
CA SER A 403 -41.57 11.65 8.34
C SER A 403 -42.51 10.46 8.13
N GLY A 404 -42.41 9.43 8.98
CA GLY A 404 -43.39 8.35 9.02
C GLY A 404 -44.70 8.84 9.65
N PRO A 405 -45.88 8.37 9.20
CA PRO A 405 -47.09 8.48 9.99
C PRO A 405 -46.92 7.56 11.23
N ASN A 406 -46.76 8.15 12.42
CA ASN A 406 -46.86 7.52 13.75
C ASN A 406 -46.53 6.01 13.85
N THR A 407 -45.28 5.68 14.20
CA THR A 407 -44.91 4.35 14.75
C THR A 407 -44.47 4.40 16.22
N LEU A 408 -44.72 5.51 16.91
CA LEU A 408 -44.74 5.55 18.38
C LEU A 408 -46.19 5.34 18.82
N GLY A 409 -46.43 4.28 19.59
CA GLY A 409 -47.77 3.85 20.01
C GLY A 409 -48.62 4.99 20.58
N ARG A 410 -49.88 5.05 20.14
CA ARG A 410 -50.90 5.98 20.63
C ARG A 410 -50.95 5.97 22.17
N PRO A 411 -50.64 7.08 22.86
CA PRO A 411 -51.12 7.27 24.23
C PRO A 411 -52.62 7.56 24.17
N GLN A 412 -53.44 6.81 24.92
CA GLN A 412 -54.91 6.91 24.90
C GLN A 412 -55.49 8.25 25.39
N HIS A 413 -54.66 9.20 25.81
CA HIS A 413 -55.08 10.44 26.48
C HIS A 413 -54.55 11.74 25.86
N VAL A 414 -54.53 11.86 24.53
CA VAL A 414 -54.22 13.15 23.88
C VAL A 414 -55.46 13.72 23.20
N ASN A 415 -55.84 14.92 23.62
CA ASN A 415 -57.03 15.63 23.15
C ASN A 415 -56.91 15.94 21.65
N PRO A 416 -57.85 15.48 20.78
CA PRO A 416 -57.73 15.62 19.33
C PRO A 416 -57.63 17.07 18.83
N LEU A 417 -58.13 18.04 19.60
CA LEU A 417 -58.00 19.47 19.29
C LEU A 417 -56.57 20.00 19.49
N LEU A 418 -55.82 19.47 20.48
CA LEU A 418 -54.42 19.85 20.71
C LEU A 418 -53.51 19.35 19.59
N MET A 419 -53.77 18.13 19.07
CA MET A 419 -53.04 17.60 17.92
C MET A 419 -53.34 18.38 16.63
N LYS A 420 -54.58 18.84 16.46
CA LYS A 420 -54.97 19.71 15.33
C LYS A 420 -54.32 21.10 15.44
N ALA A 421 -54.14 21.61 16.66
CA ALA A 421 -53.42 22.85 16.91
C ALA A 421 -51.90 22.70 16.68
N LEU A 422 -51.30 21.57 17.08
CA LEU A 422 -49.88 21.26 16.82
C LEU A 422 -49.59 21.00 15.33
N SER A 423 -50.51 20.34 14.61
CA SER A 423 -50.41 20.19 13.15
C SER A 423 -50.58 21.52 12.40
N ASN A 424 -51.33 22.48 12.97
CA ASN A 424 -51.51 23.80 12.40
C ASN A 424 -50.38 24.79 12.76
N ASN A 425 -49.69 24.60 13.91
CA ASN A 425 -48.54 25.39 14.32
C ASN A 425 -47.21 24.91 13.74
N ALA A 426 -47.14 23.67 13.24
CA ALA A 426 -46.12 23.34 12.26
C ALA A 426 -46.48 24.14 11.01
N HIS A 427 -45.75 25.24 10.76
CA HIS A 427 -45.73 25.83 9.43
C HIS A 427 -45.40 24.71 8.45
N SER A 428 -46.44 24.19 7.81
CA SER A 428 -46.37 23.30 6.68
C SER A 428 -45.82 24.13 5.53
N THR A 429 -44.52 24.35 5.52
CA THR A 429 -43.81 24.61 4.27
C THR A 429 -44.09 23.40 3.40
N GLU A 430 -44.89 23.62 2.37
CA GLU A 430 -45.22 22.63 1.37
C GLU A 430 -43.94 21.90 0.90
N ALA A 431 -44.02 20.57 0.75
CA ALA A 431 -43.09 19.73 -0.05
C ALA A 431 -41.84 19.05 0.57
N SER A 432 -41.81 18.64 1.85
CA SER A 432 -40.73 17.73 2.33
C SER A 432 -41.26 16.49 3.07
N THR A 433 -40.92 15.30 2.57
CA THR A 433 -41.15 13.98 3.22
C THR A 433 -40.14 13.66 4.33
N LEU A 434 -39.34 14.65 4.73
CA LEU A 434 -38.29 14.55 5.74
C LEU A 434 -38.56 15.55 6.87
N ALA A 435 -38.45 15.07 8.11
CA ALA A 435 -38.47 15.88 9.32
C ALA A 435 -37.04 16.35 9.69
N PRO A 436 -36.87 17.60 10.15
CA PRO A 436 -35.57 18.12 10.53
C PRO A 436 -35.02 17.41 11.77
N PRO A 437 -33.69 17.19 11.86
CA PRO A 437 -33.07 16.59 13.03
C PRO A 437 -33.15 17.49 14.27
N PRO A 438 -33.27 16.91 15.49
CA PRO A 438 -33.21 17.68 16.73
C PRO A 438 -31.80 18.28 16.89
N GLY A 439 -31.72 19.61 16.93
CA GLY A 439 -30.44 20.34 17.03
C GLY A 439 -29.89 20.88 15.70
N GLY A 440 -30.62 20.74 14.59
CA GLY A 440 -30.21 21.25 13.28
C GLY A 440 -29.37 20.24 12.47
N PRO A 441 -29.10 20.55 11.19
CA PRO A 441 -28.42 19.63 10.28
C PRO A 441 -27.00 19.30 10.76
N LYS A 442 -26.61 18.03 10.62
CA LYS A 442 -25.26 17.55 10.92
C LYS A 442 -24.24 18.22 10.00
N SER A 443 -23.14 18.71 10.56
CA SER A 443 -21.99 19.19 9.78
C SER A 443 -21.27 18.02 9.11
N LEU A 444 -21.10 18.12 7.79
CA LEU A 444 -20.52 17.10 6.92
C LEU A 444 -19.13 17.54 6.44
N ARG A 445 -18.17 16.62 6.48
CA ARG A 445 -16.85 16.82 5.86
C ARG A 445 -16.99 16.94 4.34
N PRO A 446 -16.01 17.55 3.63
CA PRO A 446 -16.07 17.70 2.17
C PRO A 446 -16.43 16.42 1.39
N ASN A 447 -15.94 15.26 1.84
CA ASN A 447 -16.17 13.97 1.21
C ASN A 447 -17.47 13.26 1.65
N GLU A 448 -18.20 13.78 2.64
CA GLU A 448 -19.38 13.13 3.23
C GLU A 448 -20.68 13.47 2.50
N GLY A 449 -20.82 14.69 1.95
CA GLY A 449 -22.00 15.14 1.19
C GLY A 449 -22.11 14.57 -0.22
N MET A 450 -23.25 14.81 -0.89
CA MET A 450 -23.53 14.38 -2.27
C MET A 450 -22.63 15.06 -3.31
N VAL A 451 -22.34 16.35 -3.11
CA VAL A 451 -21.41 17.16 -3.92
C VAL A 451 -20.20 17.54 -3.07
N TRP A 452 -20.39 18.43 -2.09
CA TRP A 452 -19.32 18.90 -1.20
C TRP A 452 -19.87 19.26 0.19
N GLY A 453 -19.58 18.43 1.21
CA GLY A 453 -20.04 18.69 2.59
C GLY A 453 -21.54 18.97 2.69
N ASN A 454 -21.90 20.11 3.31
CA ASN A 454 -23.28 20.58 3.45
C ASN A 454 -23.78 21.45 2.27
N ALA A 455 -23.04 21.54 1.16
CA ALA A 455 -23.50 22.32 0.01
C ALA A 455 -24.81 21.76 -0.55
N ASP A 456 -25.74 22.65 -0.87
CA ASP A 456 -26.98 22.30 -1.55
C ASP A 456 -26.69 21.67 -2.91
N VAL A 457 -27.44 20.62 -3.26
CA VAL A 457 -27.31 19.97 -4.57
C VAL A 457 -28.11 20.77 -5.58
N THR A 458 -27.43 21.33 -6.58
CA THR A 458 -28.07 22.06 -7.68
C THR A 458 -28.37 21.14 -8.87
N PRO A 459 -29.28 21.53 -9.79
CA PRO A 459 -29.49 20.80 -11.03
C PRO A 459 -28.21 20.70 -11.90
N GLU A 460 -27.39 21.75 -11.89
CA GLU A 460 -26.11 21.81 -12.61
C GLU A 460 -25.11 20.78 -12.08
N ASP A 461 -25.06 20.58 -10.76
CA ASP A 461 -24.21 19.54 -10.15
C ASP A 461 -24.58 18.14 -10.63
N VAL A 462 -25.89 17.87 -10.75
CA VAL A 462 -26.40 16.56 -11.20
C VAL A 462 -26.09 16.35 -12.68
N GLU A 463 -26.28 17.38 -13.49
CA GLU A 463 -25.93 17.35 -14.90
C GLU A 463 -24.43 17.12 -15.11
N MET A 464 -23.58 17.82 -14.36
CA MET A 464 -22.13 17.64 -14.37
C MET A 464 -21.70 16.23 -13.94
N MET A 465 -22.36 15.67 -12.92
CA MET A 465 -22.12 14.29 -12.49
C MET A 465 -22.48 13.29 -13.59
N VAL A 466 -23.62 13.45 -14.25
CA VAL A 466 -24.01 12.58 -15.38
C VAL A 466 -23.05 12.76 -16.56
N ALA A 467 -22.64 13.99 -16.88
CA ALA A 467 -21.69 14.26 -17.95
C ALA A 467 -20.36 13.56 -17.68
N THR A 468 -19.87 13.61 -16.44
CA THR A 468 -18.66 12.92 -16.00
C THR A 468 -18.79 11.40 -16.14
N LEU A 469 -19.94 10.83 -15.79
CA LEU A 469 -20.18 9.39 -15.96
C LEU A 469 -20.23 8.98 -17.43
N VAL A 470 -20.79 9.81 -18.30
CA VAL A 470 -20.79 9.60 -19.76
C VAL A 470 -19.37 9.67 -20.31
N GLN A 471 -18.59 10.70 -19.95
CA GLN A 471 -17.21 10.84 -20.37
C GLN A 471 -16.34 9.65 -19.93
N GLN A 472 -16.59 9.11 -18.73
CA GLN A 472 -15.90 7.93 -18.22
C GLN A 472 -16.38 6.61 -18.83
N GLY A 473 -17.39 6.63 -19.70
CA GLY A 473 -18.03 5.46 -20.31
C GLY A 473 -18.90 4.65 -19.33
N LEU A 474 -19.11 5.14 -18.11
CA LEU A 474 -19.89 4.47 -17.05
C LEU A 474 -21.40 4.58 -17.28
N MET A 475 -21.82 5.55 -18.09
CA MET A 475 -23.14 5.69 -18.68
C MET A 475 -22.98 5.85 -20.20
N HIS A 476 -23.84 5.23 -21.00
CA HIS A 476 -23.73 5.28 -22.46
C HIS A 476 -24.96 5.96 -23.07
N GLY A 477 -24.73 7.15 -23.62
CA GLY A 477 -25.77 8.05 -24.11
C GLY A 477 -25.25 9.47 -24.26
N PHE A 478 -26.17 10.44 -24.35
CA PHE A 478 -25.85 11.86 -24.36
C PHE A 478 -26.82 12.66 -23.49
N ILE A 479 -26.41 13.85 -23.07
CA ILE A 479 -27.28 14.77 -22.32
C ILE A 479 -27.94 15.72 -23.32
N ALA A 480 -29.27 15.75 -23.32
CA ALA A 480 -30.07 16.74 -24.03
C ALA A 480 -30.26 17.95 -23.11
N HIS A 481 -29.27 18.84 -23.07
CA HIS A 481 -29.20 20.00 -22.17
C HIS A 481 -30.50 20.82 -22.14
N GLY A 482 -31.02 21.21 -23.31
CA GLY A 482 -32.25 22.00 -23.41
C GLY A 482 -33.53 21.29 -22.92
N GLN A 483 -33.49 19.97 -22.73
CA GLN A 483 -34.60 19.19 -22.19
C GLN A 483 -34.34 18.68 -20.77
N GLY A 484 -33.15 18.90 -20.21
CA GLY A 484 -32.77 18.37 -18.89
C GLY A 484 -32.83 16.84 -18.80
N ARG A 485 -32.46 16.12 -19.88
CA ARG A 485 -32.60 14.65 -19.96
C ARG A 485 -31.33 13.96 -20.40
N PHE A 486 -31.07 12.78 -19.85
CA PHE A 486 -30.07 11.85 -20.36
C PHE A 486 -30.72 10.84 -21.29
N ALA A 487 -30.33 10.83 -22.57
CA ALA A 487 -30.87 9.94 -23.60
C ALA A 487 -29.95 8.74 -23.84
N ILE A 488 -30.51 7.54 -23.72
CA ILE A 488 -29.79 6.27 -23.89
C ILE A 488 -29.71 5.90 -25.36
N ILE A 489 -28.50 5.58 -25.85
CA ILE A 489 -28.25 5.12 -27.21
C ILE A 489 -28.25 3.59 -27.25
N GLY A 490 -28.77 2.99 -28.33
CA GLY A 490 -28.59 1.55 -28.59
C GLY A 490 -29.47 0.61 -27.77
N ALA A 491 -30.51 1.12 -27.11
CA ALA A 491 -31.43 0.31 -26.29
C ALA A 491 -32.04 -0.88 -27.04
N LYS A 492 -32.45 -0.70 -28.31
CA LYS A 492 -33.00 -1.78 -29.16
C LYS A 492 -31.93 -2.83 -29.52
N ALA A 493 -30.72 -2.38 -29.87
CA ALA A 493 -29.62 -3.26 -30.25
C ALA A 493 -29.11 -4.13 -29.08
N LYS A 494 -29.16 -3.61 -27.85
CA LYS A 494 -28.77 -4.34 -26.62
C LYS A 494 -29.94 -5.05 -25.92
N GLY A 495 -31.16 -4.97 -26.47
CA GLY A 495 -32.37 -5.61 -25.93
C GLY A 495 -32.92 -5.03 -24.62
N SER A 496 -32.27 -4.03 -24.02
CA SER A 496 -32.73 -3.39 -22.78
C SER A 496 -32.12 -1.99 -22.63
N PRO A 497 -32.93 -0.96 -22.34
CA PRO A 497 -32.42 0.38 -22.02
C PRO A 497 -31.43 0.39 -20.86
N VAL A 498 -31.62 -0.47 -19.87
CA VAL A 498 -30.72 -0.54 -18.70
C VAL A 498 -29.36 -1.11 -19.08
N LEU A 499 -29.33 -2.18 -19.87
CA LEU A 499 -28.08 -2.77 -20.36
C LEU A 499 -27.34 -1.84 -21.33
N ALA A 500 -28.08 -1.10 -22.16
CA ALA A 500 -27.50 -0.11 -23.06
C ALA A 500 -26.95 1.10 -22.29
N GLY A 501 -27.73 1.67 -21.36
CA GLY A 501 -27.39 2.92 -20.67
C GLY A 501 -26.35 2.77 -19.57
N TRP A 502 -26.22 1.61 -18.93
CA TRP A 502 -25.29 1.37 -17.82
C TRP A 502 -24.42 0.13 -18.11
N PRO A 503 -23.38 0.25 -18.95
CA PRO A 503 -22.50 -0.85 -19.33
C PRO A 503 -21.75 -1.46 -18.13
N ASN A 504 -21.18 -2.64 -18.31
CA ASN A 504 -20.37 -3.31 -17.28
C ASN A 504 -19.11 -2.48 -17.00
N VAL A 505 -18.93 -2.08 -15.74
CA VAL A 505 -17.84 -1.17 -15.32
C VAL A 505 -16.45 -1.72 -15.65
N TRP A 506 -16.21 -3.01 -15.43
CA TRP A 506 -14.92 -3.63 -15.71
C TRP A 506 -14.60 -3.63 -17.20
N GLN A 507 -15.56 -4.05 -18.03
CA GLN A 507 -15.40 -4.04 -19.49
C GLN A 507 -15.19 -2.61 -19.99
N THR A 508 -15.99 -1.65 -19.52
CA THR A 508 -15.80 -0.22 -19.84
C THR A 508 -14.38 0.25 -19.52
N ILE A 509 -13.81 -0.13 -18.37
CA ILE A 509 -12.46 0.28 -17.98
C ILE A 509 -11.40 -0.39 -18.87
N GLN A 510 -11.57 -1.67 -19.22
CA GLN A 510 -10.64 -2.37 -20.11
C GLN A 510 -10.69 -1.84 -21.55
N ASP A 511 -11.88 -1.49 -22.04
CA ASP A 511 -12.10 -1.01 -23.41
C ASP A 511 -11.76 0.48 -23.57
N ARG A 512 -11.28 1.16 -22.51
CA ARG A 512 -10.86 2.55 -22.60
C ARG A 512 -9.70 2.66 -23.58
N ARG A 513 -9.91 3.47 -24.61
CA ARG A 513 -8.86 3.84 -25.55
C ARG A 513 -8.00 4.94 -24.95
N TYR A 514 -6.70 4.76 -25.05
CA TYR A 514 -5.70 5.76 -24.69
C TYR A 514 -5.16 6.38 -25.97
N GLU A 515 -4.67 7.62 -25.90
CA GLU A 515 -4.09 8.32 -27.06
C GLU A 515 -2.78 7.68 -27.52
N GLU A 516 -2.05 7.06 -26.58
CA GLU A 516 -0.82 6.30 -26.82
C GLU A 516 -1.09 4.79 -26.76
N ASP A 517 -0.20 4.00 -27.38
CA ASP A 517 -0.20 2.54 -27.24
C ASP A 517 -0.09 2.16 -25.75
N PHE A 518 -1.17 1.61 -25.21
CA PHE A 518 -1.28 1.24 -23.81
C PHE A 518 -1.48 -0.27 -23.69
N ASP A 519 -0.46 -0.96 -23.16
CA ASP A 519 -0.60 -2.35 -22.76
C ASP A 519 -1.18 -2.43 -21.32
N PRO A 520 -2.42 -2.93 -21.15
CA PRO A 520 -3.05 -3.07 -19.84
C PRO A 520 -2.33 -4.07 -18.92
N GLU A 521 -1.55 -4.99 -19.48
CA GLU A 521 -0.81 -6.01 -18.73
C GLU A 521 0.61 -5.59 -18.34
N GLU A 522 1.11 -4.49 -18.91
CA GLU A 522 2.42 -3.94 -18.60
C GLU A 522 2.40 -3.21 -17.25
N VAL A 523 3.29 -3.63 -16.36
CA VAL A 523 3.48 -2.99 -15.06
C VAL A 523 4.93 -2.52 -14.91
N PRO A 524 5.19 -1.20 -14.96
CA PRO A 524 6.53 -0.66 -14.71
C PRO A 524 7.08 -1.13 -13.37
N GLY A 525 8.33 -1.59 -13.37
CA GLY A 525 9.01 -2.20 -12.23
C GLY A 525 8.84 -3.71 -12.12
N TRP A 526 7.95 -4.34 -12.91
CA TRP A 526 7.82 -5.79 -12.99
C TRP A 526 8.45 -6.32 -14.29
N VAL A 527 9.70 -6.75 -14.20
CA VAL A 527 10.40 -7.39 -15.33
C VAL A 527 9.85 -8.81 -15.50
N LYS A 528 9.00 -9.01 -16.51
CA LYS A 528 8.54 -10.31 -16.99
C LYS A 528 9.60 -10.91 -17.93
N GLU A 529 9.55 -12.23 -18.13
CA GLU A 529 10.44 -12.95 -19.07
C GLU A 529 10.22 -12.54 -20.51
#